data_AF-A0A392PV43-F1
#
_entry.id   AF-A0A392PV43-F1
#
_cell.length_a   1.000
_cell.length_b   1.000
_cell.length_c   1.000
_cell.angle_alpha   90.00
_cell.angle_beta   90.00
_cell.angle_gamma   90.00
#
_symmetry.space_group_name_H-M   'P 1'
#
loop_
_entity.id
_entity.type
_entity.pdbx_description
1 polymer ?
#
loop_
_entity_poly.entity_id
_entity_poly.type
_entity_poly.pdbx_seq_one_letter_code
_entity_poly.pdbx_strand_id
1 'polypeptide(L)'
;MDIVGPELSVPANTISSFKLAGLLETAIRASNAQYDDPDILDRLRVKMMPHESGDRGWDVFSLAYDARVPLDTVFTESVMARLQGAVKMQLVSALRRCQVLWVEINHFISNLQYYIMFEVLEISWSNFLSEMEVAKDLDDLLAAHEKYMNSIVEKSLLGELSQSLY
;
A
#
# COMPACT_ATOMS: atom_id res chain seq x y z
N MET A 1 -4.47 -9.79 -2.73
CA MET A 1 -3.60 -9.90 -3.91
C MET A 1 -2.49 -10.93 -3.70
N ASP A 2 -2.16 -11.26 -2.45
CA ASP A 2 -1.07 -12.20 -2.11
C ASP A 2 -1.36 -13.66 -2.47
N ILE A 3 -2.64 -14.06 -2.48
CA ILE A 3 -3.08 -15.43 -2.75
C ILE A 3 -2.95 -15.80 -4.25
N VAL A 4 -3.25 -14.86 -5.15
CA VAL A 4 -3.21 -15.06 -6.62
C VAL A 4 -1.94 -14.49 -7.27
N GLY A 5 -1.22 -13.61 -6.58
CA GLY A 5 0.01 -12.97 -7.06
C GLY A 5 1.07 -13.92 -7.61
N PRO A 6 1.48 -14.99 -6.90
CA PRO A 6 2.51 -15.91 -7.41
C PRO A 6 2.05 -16.69 -8.64
N GLU A 7 0.77 -17.05 -8.72
CA GLU A 7 0.18 -17.79 -9.85
C GLU A 7 -0.07 -16.92 -11.08
N LEU A 8 -0.32 -15.62 -10.89
CA LEU A 8 -0.52 -14.70 -12.01
C LEU A 8 0.79 -14.10 -12.55
N SER A 9 1.90 -14.32 -11.83
CA SER A 9 3.23 -13.86 -12.23
C SER A 9 3.95 -14.82 -13.19
N VAL A 10 3.46 -16.06 -13.32
CA VAL A 10 3.98 -17.03 -14.29
C VAL A 10 3.40 -16.81 -15.71
N PRO A 11 4.03 -17.38 -16.75
CA PRO A 11 3.52 -17.29 -18.12
C PRO A 11 2.11 -17.89 -18.27
N ALA A 12 1.25 -17.22 -19.05
CA ALA A 12 -0.17 -17.53 -19.20
C ALA A 12 -0.46 -18.96 -19.66
N ASN A 13 0.43 -19.54 -20.47
CA ASN A 13 0.34 -20.90 -20.98
C ASN A 13 0.42 -21.99 -19.89
N THR A 14 0.94 -21.66 -18.70
CA THR A 14 1.06 -22.60 -17.57
C THR A 14 -0.08 -22.52 -16.57
N ILE A 15 -0.98 -21.54 -16.73
CA ILE A 15 -2.00 -21.22 -15.73
C ILE A 15 -3.29 -21.97 -16.02
N SER A 16 -3.78 -22.70 -15.03
CA SER A 16 -5.06 -23.41 -15.10
C SER A 16 -6.21 -22.55 -14.60
N SER A 17 -7.28 -22.45 -15.39
CA SER A 17 -8.52 -21.77 -14.99
C SER A 17 -9.17 -22.41 -13.76
N PHE A 18 -9.06 -23.75 -13.62
CA PHE A 18 -9.57 -24.48 -12.47
C PHE A 18 -8.84 -24.10 -11.18
N LYS A 19 -7.51 -23.94 -11.25
CA LYS A 19 -6.69 -23.52 -10.11
C LYS A 19 -7.05 -22.11 -9.68
N LEU A 20 -7.23 -21.18 -10.64
CA LEU A 20 -7.65 -19.82 -10.35
C LEU A 20 -9.07 -19.73 -9.80
N ALA A 21 -9.99 -20.58 -10.25
CA ALA A 21 -11.33 -20.66 -9.67
C ALA A 21 -11.28 -21.08 -8.19
N GLY A 22 -10.44 -22.07 -7.83
CA GLY A 22 -10.22 -22.44 -6.43
C GLY A 22 -9.59 -21.32 -5.58
N LEU A 23 -8.70 -20.52 -6.17
CA LEU A 23 -8.14 -19.33 -5.51
C LEU A 23 -9.16 -18.21 -5.34
N LEU A 24 -10.07 -18.03 -6.31
CA LEU A 24 -11.18 -17.08 -6.19
C LEU A 24 -12.10 -17.46 -5.03
N GLU A 25 -12.50 -18.73 -4.92
CA GLU A 25 -13.30 -19.24 -3.80
C GLU A 25 -12.61 -19.00 -2.44
N THR A 26 -11.31 -19.25 -2.38
CA THR A 26 -10.51 -19.03 -1.18
C THR A 26 -10.46 -17.53 -0.83
N ALA A 27 -10.32 -16.66 -1.83
CA ALA A 27 -10.31 -15.21 -1.64
C ALA A 27 -11.68 -14.66 -1.24
N ILE A 28 -12.78 -15.20 -1.76
CA ILE A 28 -14.16 -14.86 -1.34
C ILE A 28 -14.31 -15.18 0.14
N ARG A 29 -13.96 -16.41 0.56
CA ARG A 29 -14.03 -16.84 1.96
C ARG A 29 -13.13 -16.05 2.91
N ALA A 30 -11.98 -15.59 2.43
CA ALA A 30 -11.01 -14.82 3.21
C ALA A 30 -11.29 -13.31 3.24
N SER A 31 -12.35 -12.83 2.58
CA SER A 31 -12.68 -11.41 2.46
C SER A 31 -14.08 -11.10 2.98
N ASN A 32 -14.44 -9.82 2.99
CA ASN A 32 -15.80 -9.39 3.34
C ASN A 32 -16.85 -9.84 2.31
N ALA A 33 -16.44 -10.29 1.11
CA ALA A 33 -17.35 -10.80 0.10
C ALA A 33 -18.08 -12.09 0.55
N GLN A 34 -17.59 -12.78 1.58
CA GLN A 34 -18.27 -13.94 2.16
C GLN A 34 -19.67 -13.63 2.72
N TYR A 35 -19.97 -12.35 2.99
CA TYR A 35 -21.26 -11.89 3.51
C TYR A 35 -22.20 -11.38 2.42
N ASP A 36 -21.74 -11.33 1.16
CA ASP A 36 -22.57 -10.92 0.03
C ASP A 36 -23.60 -11.99 -0.33
N ASP A 37 -24.62 -11.60 -1.10
CA ASP A 37 -25.69 -12.50 -1.54
C ASP A 37 -25.12 -13.74 -2.26
N PRO A 38 -25.52 -14.97 -1.89
CA PRO A 38 -25.08 -16.19 -2.55
C PRO A 38 -25.31 -16.19 -4.06
N ASP A 39 -26.36 -15.55 -4.55
CA ASP A 39 -26.66 -15.42 -5.98
C ASP A 39 -25.66 -14.49 -6.69
N ILE A 40 -25.10 -13.49 -6.00
CA ILE A 40 -24.04 -12.62 -6.55
C ILE A 40 -22.72 -13.40 -6.63
N LEU A 41 -22.42 -14.21 -5.62
CA LEU A 41 -21.20 -15.00 -5.55
C LEU A 41 -21.18 -16.14 -6.59
N ASP A 42 -22.30 -16.85 -6.78
CA ASP A 42 -22.41 -17.93 -7.79
C ASP A 42 -22.29 -17.42 -9.24
N ARG A 43 -22.54 -16.12 -9.45
CA ARG A 43 -22.42 -15.45 -10.75
C ARG A 43 -21.00 -14.98 -11.05
N LEU A 44 -20.11 -14.90 -10.07
CA LEU A 44 -18.73 -14.48 -10.28
C LEU A 44 -17.89 -15.67 -10.75
N ARG A 45 -17.27 -15.55 -11.93
CA ARG A 45 -16.40 -16.58 -12.49
C ARG A 45 -15.05 -16.01 -12.91
N VAL A 46 -14.01 -16.84 -12.84
CA VAL A 46 -12.73 -16.53 -13.48
C VAL A 46 -12.84 -16.81 -14.98
N LYS A 47 -12.46 -15.83 -15.79
CA LYS A 47 -12.37 -15.95 -17.25
C LYS A 47 -10.93 -15.70 -17.69
N MET A 48 -10.38 -16.66 -18.43
CA MET A 48 -9.09 -16.51 -19.11
C MET A 48 -9.33 -15.88 -20.48
N MET A 49 -8.64 -14.78 -20.75
CA MET A 49 -8.68 -14.09 -22.03
C MET A 49 -7.78 -14.79 -23.06
N PRO A 50 -8.05 -14.63 -24.37
CA PRO A 50 -7.13 -15.06 -25.43
C PRO A 50 -5.75 -14.43 -25.20
N HIS A 51 -4.70 -15.19 -25.44
CA HIS A 51 -3.33 -14.79 -25.13
C HIS A 51 -2.35 -15.24 -26.19
N GLU A 52 -1.29 -14.45 -26.37
CA GLU A 52 -0.20 -14.71 -27.30
C GLU A 52 1.05 -15.20 -26.56
N SER A 53 2.06 -15.66 -27.31
CA SER A 53 3.31 -16.14 -26.72
C SER A 53 4.05 -14.99 -26.02
N GLY A 54 4.09 -15.00 -24.69
CA GLY A 54 4.80 -14.01 -23.87
C GLY A 54 3.95 -13.37 -22.79
N ASP A 55 2.62 -13.53 -22.86
CA ASP A 55 1.69 -12.97 -21.89
C ASP A 55 1.84 -13.63 -20.51
N ARG A 56 1.72 -12.83 -19.46
CA ARG A 56 1.72 -13.30 -18.07
C ARG A 56 0.29 -13.52 -17.59
N GLY A 57 0.13 -14.26 -16.50
CA GLY A 57 -1.17 -14.47 -15.86
C GLY A 57 -1.97 -13.20 -15.64
N TRP A 58 -1.31 -12.11 -15.27
CA TRP A 58 -1.93 -10.79 -15.11
C TRP A 58 -2.56 -10.24 -16.38
N ASP A 59 -2.03 -10.56 -17.56
CA ASP A 59 -2.53 -10.05 -18.83
C ASP A 59 -3.82 -10.77 -19.23
N VAL A 60 -3.89 -12.06 -18.90
CA VAL A 60 -4.94 -12.99 -19.33
C VAL A 60 -6.05 -13.20 -18.30
N PHE A 61 -5.79 -12.91 -17.03
CA PHE A 61 -6.77 -13.06 -15.96
C PHE A 61 -7.82 -11.96 -16.01
N SER A 62 -9.08 -12.37 -15.88
CA SER A 62 -10.25 -11.49 -15.77
C SER A 62 -11.34 -12.13 -14.90
N LEU A 63 -12.16 -11.29 -14.26
CA LEU A 63 -13.38 -11.71 -13.59
C LEU A 63 -14.57 -11.45 -14.50
N ALA A 64 -15.38 -12.47 -14.73
CA ALA A 64 -16.63 -12.40 -15.46
C ALA A 64 -17.80 -12.52 -14.49
N TYR A 65 -18.86 -11.76 -14.74
CA TYR A 65 -20.12 -11.85 -14.02
C TYR A 65 -21.18 -12.39 -14.97
N ASP A 66 -21.80 -13.50 -14.61
CA ASP A 66 -22.89 -14.13 -15.38
C ASP A 66 -24.21 -13.39 -15.12
N ALA A 67 -24.54 -12.46 -16.02
CA ALA A 67 -25.73 -11.63 -15.92
C ALA A 67 -26.93 -12.37 -16.54
N ARG A 68 -27.70 -13.08 -15.71
CA ARG A 68 -28.96 -13.72 -16.17
C ARG A 68 -29.98 -12.69 -16.70
N VAL A 69 -30.91 -13.16 -17.53
CA VAL A 69 -32.03 -12.37 -18.09
C VAL A 69 -32.79 -11.61 -16.98
N PRO A 70 -33.14 -10.32 -17.17
CA PRO A 70 -33.08 -9.56 -18.42
C PRO A 70 -31.78 -8.79 -18.64
N LEU A 71 -30.81 -8.84 -17.71
CA LEU A 71 -29.59 -8.04 -17.81
C LEU A 71 -28.76 -8.37 -19.05
N ASP A 72 -28.78 -9.63 -19.51
CA ASP A 72 -28.11 -10.09 -20.74
C ASP A 72 -28.61 -9.37 -22.02
N THR A 73 -29.86 -8.89 -22.03
CA THR A 73 -30.43 -8.19 -23.19
C THR A 73 -29.96 -6.74 -23.31
N VAL A 74 -29.50 -6.14 -22.21
CA VAL A 74 -28.97 -4.76 -22.15
C VAL A 74 -27.44 -4.76 -22.13
N PHE A 75 -26.83 -5.79 -21.53
CA PHE A 75 -25.39 -5.97 -21.41
C PHE A 75 -24.88 -7.04 -22.40
N THR A 76 -25.00 -6.78 -23.70
CA THR A 76 -24.38 -7.62 -24.74
C THR A 76 -22.88 -7.86 -24.47
N GLU A 77 -22.35 -9.02 -24.90
CA GLU A 77 -20.93 -9.41 -24.73
C GLU A 77 -19.95 -8.31 -25.16
N SER A 78 -20.29 -7.54 -26.20
CA SER A 78 -19.49 -6.42 -26.71
C SER A 78 -19.33 -5.27 -25.71
N VAL A 79 -20.36 -4.99 -24.90
CA VAL A 79 -20.34 -3.95 -23.86
C VAL A 79 -19.53 -4.45 -22.66
N MET A 80 -19.74 -5.71 -22.26
CA MET A 80 -19.02 -6.32 -21.14
C MET A 80 -17.52 -6.45 -21.41
N ALA A 81 -17.11 -6.81 -22.63
CA ALA A 81 -15.70 -6.84 -23.02
C ALA A 81 -15.05 -5.44 -22.98
N ARG A 82 -15.77 -4.40 -23.43
CA ARG A 82 -15.30 -3.01 -23.36
C ARG A 82 -15.17 -2.51 -21.92
N LEU A 83 -16.13 -2.85 -21.06
CA LEU A 83 -16.11 -2.49 -19.64
C LEU A 83 -14.97 -3.18 -18.90
N GLN A 84 -14.73 -4.48 -19.14
CA GLN A 84 -13.62 -5.20 -18.52
C GLN A 84 -12.25 -4.58 -18.84
N GLY A 85 -12.00 -4.22 -20.11
CA GLY A 85 -10.76 -3.55 -20.51
C GLY A 85 -10.61 -2.16 -19.88
N ALA A 86 -11.67 -1.36 -19.89
CA ALA A 86 -11.66 -0.01 -19.31
C ALA A 86 -11.46 -0.03 -17.79
N VAL A 87 -12.17 -0.91 -17.07
CA VAL A 87 -12.08 -1.06 -15.61
C VAL A 87 -10.70 -1.59 -15.21
N LYS A 88 -10.15 -2.58 -15.92
CA LYS A 88 -8.79 -3.10 -15.66
C LYS A 88 -7.74 -2.00 -15.83
N MET A 89 -7.82 -1.19 -16.89
CA MET A 89 -6.88 -0.08 -17.10
C MET A 89 -7.02 1.02 -16.03
N GLN A 90 -8.24 1.39 -15.67
CA GLN A 90 -8.47 2.39 -14.62
C GLN A 90 -7.98 1.92 -13.25
N LEU A 91 -8.22 0.65 -12.90
CA LEU A 91 -7.76 0.05 -11.65
C LEU A 91 -6.23 -0.02 -11.60
N VAL A 92 -5.58 -0.49 -12.67
CA VAL A 92 -4.10 -0.52 -12.75
C VAL A 92 -3.52 0.89 -12.65
N SER A 93 -4.12 1.88 -13.30
CA SER A 93 -3.70 3.28 -13.20
C SER A 93 -3.83 3.82 -11.77
N ALA A 94 -4.97 3.59 -11.12
CA ALA A 94 -5.20 4.00 -9.75
C ALA A 94 -4.23 3.33 -8.77
N LEU A 95 -3.99 2.02 -8.92
CA LEU A 95 -3.03 1.27 -8.10
C LEU A 95 -1.61 1.79 -8.30
N ARG A 96 -1.18 2.06 -9.54
CA ARG A 96 0.14 2.66 -9.80
C ARG A 96 0.30 4.02 -9.14
N ARG A 97 -0.72 4.88 -9.22
CA ARG A 97 -0.71 6.18 -8.52
C ARG A 97 -0.60 6.02 -7.01
N CYS A 98 -1.35 5.08 -6.43
CA CYS A 98 -1.29 4.76 -5.01
C CYS A 98 0.10 4.25 -4.60
N GLN A 99 0.71 3.36 -5.40
CA GLN A 99 2.05 2.84 -5.17
C GLN A 99 3.11 3.95 -5.18
N VAL A 100 3.04 4.88 -6.14
CA VAL A 100 3.96 6.03 -6.20
C VAL A 100 3.82 6.89 -4.95
N LEU A 101 2.60 7.25 -4.57
CA LEU A 101 2.35 8.02 -3.34
C LEU A 101 2.86 7.29 -2.09
N TRP A 102 2.65 5.97 -2.01
CA TRP A 102 3.13 5.17 -0.90
C TRP A 102 4.66 5.19 -0.81
N VAL A 103 5.37 5.07 -1.94
CA VAL A 103 6.83 5.17 -1.99
C VAL A 103 7.31 6.56 -1.56
N GLU A 104 6.67 7.63 -2.04
CA GLU A 104 7.00 9.00 -1.67
C GLU A 104 6.84 9.25 -0.17
N ILE A 105 5.72 8.80 0.41
CA ILE A 105 5.45 8.94 1.85
C ILE A 105 6.49 8.17 2.68
N ASN A 106 6.82 6.93 2.31
CA ASN A 106 7.82 6.16 3.05
C ASN A 106 9.22 6.79 2.95
N HIS A 107 9.58 7.33 1.79
CA HIS A 107 10.83 8.04 1.62
C HIS A 107 10.88 9.30 2.50
N PHE A 108 9.80 10.07 2.54
CA PHE A 108 9.68 11.22 3.44
C PHE A 108 9.84 10.82 4.91
N ILE A 109 9.14 9.78 5.36
CA ILE A 109 9.22 9.29 6.74
C ILE A 109 10.64 8.85 7.07
N SER A 110 11.29 8.11 6.18
CA SER A 110 12.66 7.65 6.38
C SER A 110 13.64 8.82 6.49
N ASN A 111 13.54 9.81 5.62
CA ASN A 111 14.39 11.01 5.68
C ASN A 111 14.14 11.80 6.96
N LEU A 112 12.89 11.96 7.38
CA LEU A 112 12.55 12.63 8.63
C LEU A 112 13.11 11.87 9.83
N GLN A 113 12.99 10.54 9.85
CA GLN A 113 13.54 9.71 10.91
C GLN A 113 15.07 9.85 10.99
N TYR A 114 15.76 9.86 9.85
CA TYR A 114 17.22 10.08 9.82
C TYR A 114 17.62 11.46 10.31
N TYR A 115 16.88 12.50 9.93
CA TYR A 115 17.10 13.84 10.46
C TYR A 115 16.96 13.88 11.98
N ILE A 116 15.88 13.31 12.54
CA ILE A 116 15.69 13.27 13.99
C ILE A 116 16.81 12.48 14.68
N MET A 117 17.19 11.32 14.14
CA MET A 117 18.23 10.49 14.73
C MET A 117 19.60 11.16 14.71
N PHE A 118 20.05 11.63 13.54
CA PHE A 118 21.43 12.08 13.35
C PHE A 118 21.61 13.57 13.59
N GLU A 119 20.71 14.43 13.13
CA GLU A 119 20.88 15.88 13.26
C GLU A 119 20.35 16.41 14.59
N VAL A 120 19.31 15.76 15.14
CA VAL A 120 18.71 16.22 16.40
C VAL A 120 19.27 15.47 17.60
N LEU A 121 19.09 14.15 17.66
CA LEU A 121 19.44 13.36 18.85
C LEU A 121 20.96 13.23 19.01
N GLU A 122 21.68 12.74 17.99
CA GLU A 122 23.13 12.51 18.09
C GLU A 122 23.90 13.80 18.40
N ILE A 123 23.62 14.90 17.68
CA ILE A 123 24.28 16.19 17.89
C ILE A 123 23.95 16.76 19.28
N SER A 124 22.67 16.74 19.68
CA SER A 124 22.28 17.27 21.00
C SER A 124 22.91 16.45 22.13
N TRP A 125 23.00 15.12 21.97
CA TRP A 125 23.63 14.23 22.94
C TRP A 125 25.14 14.47 23.06
N SER A 126 25.85 14.61 21.94
CA SER A 126 27.28 14.91 21.94
C SER A 126 27.57 16.24 22.65
N ASN A 127 26.75 17.26 22.41
CA ASN A 127 26.88 18.54 23.12
C ASN A 127 26.61 18.38 24.63
N PHE A 128 25.56 17.67 25.02
CA PHE A 128 25.24 17.42 26.42
C PHE A 128 26.35 16.68 27.16
N LEU A 129 26.93 15.64 26.55
CA LEU A 129 28.09 14.93 27.10
C LEU A 129 29.26 15.87 27.35
N SER A 130 29.57 16.75 26.39
CA SER A 130 30.67 17.72 26.55
C SER A 130 30.42 18.72 27.68
N GLU A 131 29.18 19.14 27.89
CA GLU A 131 28.81 20.05 28.98
C GLU A 131 28.84 19.33 30.34
N MET A 132 28.42 18.07 30.38
CA MET A 132 28.48 17.24 31.58
C MET A 132 29.92 16.96 32.04
N GLU A 133 30.88 16.81 31.12
CA GLU A 133 32.30 16.62 31.46
C GLU A 133 32.95 17.84 32.13
N VAL A 134 32.44 19.04 31.86
CA VAL A 134 32.99 20.32 32.37
C VAL A 134 32.20 20.85 33.59
N ALA A 135 31.01 20.29 33.85
CA ALA A 135 30.16 20.67 34.97
C ALA A 135 30.85 20.45 36.32
N LYS A 136 30.77 21.46 37.21
CA LYS A 136 31.45 21.43 38.51
C LYS A 136 30.51 21.09 39.66
N ASP A 137 29.22 21.36 39.49
CA ASP A 137 28.20 21.13 40.48
C ASP A 137 26.89 20.62 39.85
N LEU A 138 25.88 20.43 40.70
CA LEU A 138 24.58 19.91 40.28
C LEU A 138 23.77 20.93 39.48
N ASP A 139 23.97 22.22 39.73
CA ASP A 139 23.24 23.29 39.04
C ASP A 139 23.73 23.40 37.59
N ASP A 140 25.05 23.28 37.36
CA ASP A 140 25.64 23.16 36.03
C ASP A 140 25.06 21.95 35.26
N LEU A 141 24.90 20.80 35.93
CA LEU A 141 24.37 19.58 35.31
C LEU A 141 22.87 19.69 34.99
N LEU A 142 22.09 20.32 35.88
CA LEU A 142 20.67 20.61 35.65
C LEU A 142 20.50 21.57 34.46
N ALA A 143 21.31 22.62 34.38
CA ALA A 143 21.27 23.57 33.27
C ALA A 143 21.63 22.93 31.91
N ALA A 144 22.67 22.10 31.88
CA ALA A 144 23.06 21.35 30.67
C ALA A 144 21.94 20.40 30.22
N HIS A 145 21.27 19.73 31.17
CA HIS A 145 20.17 18.82 30.88
C HIS A 145 18.93 19.57 30.34
N GLU A 146 18.56 20.70 30.94
CA GLU A 146 17.45 21.52 30.47
C GLU A 146 17.71 22.05 29.05
N LYS A 147 18.95 22.47 28.77
CA LYS A 147 19.39 22.88 27.44
C LYS A 147 19.30 21.73 26.42
N TYR A 148 19.71 20.52 26.78
CA TYR A 148 19.60 19.33 25.94
C TYR A 148 18.14 19.04 25.57
N MET A 149 17.25 19.02 26.56
CA MET A 149 15.82 18.75 26.36
C MET A 149 15.17 19.82 25.48
N ASN A 150 15.45 21.10 25.73
CA ASN A 150 14.92 22.20 24.91
C ASN A 150 15.42 22.11 23.46
N SER A 151 16.71 21.78 23.24
CA SER A 151 17.27 21.57 21.90
C SER A 151 16.57 20.45 21.14
N ILE A 152 16.25 19.33 21.80
CA ILE A 152 15.52 18.23 21.16
C ILE A 152 14.10 18.65 20.78
N VAL A 153 13.37 19.29 21.70
CA VAL A 153 11.97 19.68 21.46
C VAL A 153 11.87 20.68 20.31
N GLU A 154 12.72 21.71 20.31
CA GLU A 154 12.73 22.73 19.25
C GLU A 154 13.09 22.14 17.89
N LYS A 155 14.16 21.34 17.80
CA LYS A 155 14.67 20.82 16.52
C LYS A 155 13.88 19.62 16.01
N SER A 156 13.12 18.93 16.86
CA SER A 156 12.26 17.81 16.43
C SER A 156 10.92 18.25 15.83
N LEU A 157 10.75 19.54 15.53
CA LEU A 157 9.49 20.13 15.06
C LEU A 157 8.33 20.00 16.08
N LEU A 158 8.66 19.85 17.36
CA LEU A 158 7.69 19.72 18.47
C LEU A 158 7.62 20.96 19.36
N GLY A 159 8.39 22.01 19.05
CA GLY A 159 8.40 23.28 19.77
C GLY A 159 7.17 24.15 19.51
N GLU A 160 6.98 25.21 20.30
CA GLU A 160 5.81 26.09 20.21
C GLU A 160 5.63 26.75 18.82
N LEU A 161 6.72 26.97 18.09
CA LEU A 161 6.70 27.45 16.71
C LEU A 161 6.06 26.46 15.72
N SER A 162 5.98 25.17 16.05
CA SER A 162 5.26 24.21 15.22
C SER A 162 3.75 24.19 15.47
N GLN A 163 3.28 24.76 16.60
CA GLN A 163 1.85 24.93 16.86
C GLN A 163 1.22 26.02 15.98
N SER A 164 2.01 26.96 15.45
CA SER A 164 1.54 28.02 14.53
C SER A 164 1.50 27.59 13.06
N LEU A 165 1.90 26.36 12.75
CA LEU A 165 1.82 25.78 11.39
C LEU A 165 0.41 25.25 11.03
N TYR A 166 -0.58 25.47 11.90
CA TYR A 166 -2.00 25.14 11.68
C TYR A 166 -2.87 26.39 11.66
#